data_AF-A0A5N5W2K6-F1
#
_entry.id   AF-A0A5N5W2K6-F1
#
_cell.length_a   1.000
_cell.length_b   1.000
_cell.length_c   1.000
_cell.angle_alpha   90.00
_cell.angle_beta   90.00
_cell.angle_gamma   90.00
#
_symmetry.space_group_name_H-M   'P 1'
#
loop_
_entity.id
_entity.type
_entity.pdbx_description
1 polymer ?
#
loop_
_entity_poly.entity_id
_entity_poly.type
_entity_poly.pdbx_seq_one_letter_code
_entity_poly.pdbx_strand_id
1 'polypeptide(L)'
;MAHDLVAVCDVCLGEIDDGDGVLEADMTAADRTLRAWRRRVGADPLAVFHTSRGAQPVRWTTRHHDCDGGRPTHPYTIPVERVRSWPALLQWGVHLADKHFTAATDWHDLVERAVEPRRAAVSGILPRHPRDLNGGPIGDRPPSSPRRD
;
A
#
# COMPACT_ATOMS: atom_id res chain seq x y z
N MET A 1 18.78 9.61 3.94
CA MET A 1 17.70 9.47 4.95
C MET A 1 17.72 8.04 5.45
N ALA A 2 17.33 7.76 6.69
CA ALA A 2 17.29 6.38 7.17
C ALA A 2 16.21 5.60 6.41
N HIS A 3 16.52 4.38 5.98
CA HIS A 3 15.55 3.46 5.38
C HIS A 3 14.91 2.68 6.52
N ASP A 4 13.69 3.07 6.91
CA ASP A 4 12.88 2.37 7.92
C ASP A 4 11.91 1.36 7.27
N LEU A 5 11.83 1.35 5.93
CA LEU A 5 11.09 0.39 5.13
C LEU A 5 12.00 -0.43 4.21
N VAL A 6 11.63 -1.69 4.01
CA VAL A 6 12.20 -2.64 3.06
C VAL A 6 11.14 -3.03 2.03
N ALA A 7 11.56 -3.14 0.77
CA ALA A 7 10.74 -3.65 -0.31
C ALA A 7 11.08 -5.13 -0.54
N VAL A 8 10.08 -6.01 -0.54
CA VAL A 8 10.22 -7.44 -0.77
C VAL A 8 9.38 -7.83 -1.99
N CYS A 9 10.00 -8.49 -2.95
CA CYS A 9 9.37 -8.88 -4.20
C CYS A 9 8.25 -9.90 -3.99
N ASP A 10 7.06 -9.66 -4.56
CA ASP A 10 5.92 -10.57 -4.53
C ASP A 10 6.14 -11.87 -5.33
N VAL A 11 7.19 -11.94 -6.15
CA VAL A 11 7.48 -13.10 -7.03
C VAL A 11 8.56 -13.99 -6.43
N CYS A 12 9.77 -13.45 -6.22
CA CYS A 12 10.90 -14.24 -5.73
C CYS A 12 11.08 -14.19 -4.21
N LEU A 13 10.30 -13.35 -3.50
CA LEU A 13 10.38 -13.10 -2.06
C LEU A 13 11.73 -12.53 -1.58
N GLY A 14 12.58 -12.09 -2.50
CA GLY A 14 13.84 -11.40 -2.19
C GLY A 14 13.62 -9.93 -1.89
N GLU A 15 14.51 -9.35 -1.07
CA GLU A 15 14.61 -7.91 -0.89
C GLU A 15 14.95 -7.24 -2.24
N ILE A 16 14.35 -6.10 -2.50
CA ILE A 16 14.61 -5.28 -3.68
C ILE A 16 15.53 -4.15 -3.25
N ASP A 17 16.65 -3.99 -3.95
CA ASP A 17 17.59 -2.87 -3.78
C ASP A 17 17.14 -1.62 -4.54
N ASP A 18 17.77 -0.48 -4.26
CA ASP A 18 17.42 0.79 -4.92
C ASP A 18 17.76 0.74 -6.41
N GLY A 19 16.81 1.16 -7.26
CA GLY A 19 16.95 1.07 -8.71
C GLY A 19 16.63 -0.30 -9.31
N ASP A 20 16.38 -1.33 -8.49
CA ASP A 20 16.20 -2.71 -8.94
C ASP A 20 14.73 -3.17 -8.97
N GLY A 21 13.79 -2.30 -8.60
CA GLY A 21 12.38 -2.66 -8.71
C GLY A 21 11.40 -1.53 -8.49
N VAL A 22 10.12 -1.93 -8.57
CA VAL A 22 8.99 -1.01 -8.55
C VAL A 22 7.88 -1.53 -7.66
N LEU A 23 7.14 -0.59 -7.11
CA LEU A 23 5.79 -0.77 -6.61
C LEU A 23 4.82 -0.40 -7.74
N GLU A 24 3.95 -1.33 -8.16
CA GLU A 24 3.11 -1.15 -9.34
C GLU A 24 1.66 -1.56 -9.13
N ALA A 25 0.75 -0.92 -9.88
CA ALA A 25 -0.66 -1.31 -9.99
C ALA A 25 -1.11 -1.27 -11.46
N ASP A 26 -1.96 -2.23 -11.87
CA ASP A 26 -2.53 -2.28 -13.24
C ASP A 26 -3.62 -1.22 -13.43
N MET A 27 -3.31 -0.15 -14.16
CA MET A 27 -4.24 0.94 -14.42
C MET A 27 -5.43 0.51 -15.29
N THR A 28 -5.23 -0.47 -16.18
CA THR A 28 -6.32 -1.00 -17.00
C THR A 28 -7.31 -1.76 -16.13
N ALA A 29 -6.81 -2.55 -15.17
CA ALA A 29 -7.66 -3.21 -14.18
C ALA A 29 -8.36 -2.20 -13.26
N ALA A 30 -7.67 -1.13 -12.86
CA ALA A 30 -8.22 -0.11 -11.98
C ALA A 30 -9.38 0.63 -12.68
N ASP A 31 -9.18 1.01 -13.94
CA ASP A 31 -10.21 1.60 -14.79
C ASP A 31 -11.43 0.68 -14.95
N ARG A 32 -11.22 -0.61 -15.22
CA ARG A 32 -12.32 -1.60 -15.34
C ARG A 32 -13.10 -1.69 -14.03
N THR A 33 -12.40 -1.76 -12.91
CA THR A 33 -12.98 -1.83 -11.56
C THR A 33 -13.80 -0.59 -11.25
N LEU A 34 -13.25 0.61 -11.52
CA LEU A 34 -13.92 1.89 -11.29
C LEU A 34 -15.17 2.03 -12.18
N ARG A 35 -15.10 1.64 -13.46
CA ARG A 35 -16.25 1.66 -14.37
C ARG A 35 -17.33 0.67 -13.91
N ALA A 36 -16.95 -0.52 -13.47
CA ALA A 36 -17.89 -1.50 -12.94
C ALA A 36 -18.59 -0.97 -11.68
N TRP A 37 -17.85 -0.32 -10.77
CA TRP A 37 -18.40 0.32 -9.58
C TRP A 37 -19.37 1.45 -9.95
N ARG A 38 -18.97 2.38 -10.82
CA ARG A 38 -19.84 3.50 -11.28
C ARG A 38 -21.14 3.01 -11.91
N ARG A 39 -21.09 1.94 -12.71
CA ARG A 39 -22.31 1.34 -13.29
C ARG A 39 -23.26 0.80 -12.22
N ARG A 40 -22.74 0.18 -11.14
CA ARG A 40 -23.58 -0.32 -10.05
C ARG A 40 -24.19 0.81 -9.24
N VAL A 41 -23.39 1.80 -8.84
CA VAL A 41 -23.90 2.95 -8.07
C VAL A 41 -24.92 3.76 -8.87
N GLY A 42 -24.70 3.93 -10.19
CA GLY A 42 -25.67 4.59 -11.06
C GLY A 42 -26.97 3.80 -11.27
N ALA A 43 -26.94 2.47 -11.14
CA ALA A 43 -28.11 1.60 -11.25
C ALA A 43 -28.87 1.46 -9.91
N ASP A 44 -28.15 1.52 -8.79
CA ASP A 44 -28.70 1.45 -7.44
C ASP A 44 -27.86 2.35 -6.50
N PRO A 45 -28.36 3.54 -6.12
CA PRO A 45 -27.67 4.43 -5.19
C PRO A 45 -27.43 3.81 -3.81
N LEU A 46 -28.23 2.83 -3.38
CA LEU A 46 -28.03 2.12 -2.12
C LEU A 46 -26.96 1.03 -2.22
N ALA A 47 -26.54 0.65 -3.43
CA ALA A 47 -25.43 -0.29 -3.64
C ALA A 47 -24.10 0.22 -3.07
N VAL A 48 -23.97 1.53 -2.80
CA VAL A 48 -22.84 2.13 -2.06
C VAL A 48 -22.70 1.50 -0.67
N PHE A 49 -23.81 1.21 0.01
CA PHE A 49 -23.84 0.62 1.35
C PHE A 49 -23.71 -0.91 1.34
N HIS A 50 -23.94 -1.57 0.21
CA HIS A 50 -23.83 -3.03 0.03
C HIS A 50 -22.48 -3.48 -0.56
N THR A 51 -21.46 -2.61 -0.52
CA THR A 51 -20.20 -2.73 -1.28
C THR A 51 -19.28 -3.88 -0.87
N SER A 52 -19.61 -4.67 0.15
CA SER A 52 -18.77 -5.77 0.66
C SER A 52 -18.48 -6.89 -0.35
N ARG A 53 -19.14 -6.94 -1.53
CA ARG A 53 -18.98 -8.03 -2.51
C ARG A 53 -18.74 -7.58 -3.96
N GLY A 54 -18.51 -6.30 -4.21
CA GLY A 54 -18.62 -5.74 -5.56
C GLY A 54 -17.47 -6.07 -6.52
N ALA A 55 -16.26 -5.63 -6.22
CA ALA A 55 -15.10 -5.85 -7.06
C ALA A 55 -13.88 -5.82 -6.15
N GLN A 56 -13.00 -6.81 -6.29
CA GLN A 56 -11.76 -6.77 -5.54
C GLN A 56 -10.93 -5.58 -6.02
N PRO A 57 -10.42 -4.73 -5.11
CA PRO A 57 -9.52 -3.66 -5.48
C PRO A 57 -8.30 -4.23 -6.23
N VAL A 58 -7.76 -3.44 -7.15
CA VAL A 58 -6.51 -3.80 -7.82
C VAL A 58 -5.39 -3.78 -6.82
N ARG A 59 -4.74 -4.93 -6.66
CA ARG A 59 -3.61 -5.08 -5.76
C ARG A 59 -2.40 -4.32 -6.28
N TRP A 60 -1.78 -3.54 -5.41
CA TRP A 60 -0.43 -3.04 -5.54
C TRP A 60 0.57 -4.16 -5.28
N THR A 61 1.55 -4.29 -6.16
CA THR A 61 2.58 -5.32 -6.08
C THR A 61 3.97 -4.73 -6.11
N THR A 62 4.89 -5.30 -5.35
CA THR A 62 6.31 -4.92 -5.28
C THR A 62 7.11 -5.96 -6.07
N ARG A 63 7.94 -5.54 -7.02
CA ARG A 63 8.58 -6.47 -7.97
C ARG A 63 9.95 -5.99 -8.44
N HIS A 64 10.93 -6.90 -8.51
CA HIS A 64 12.21 -6.62 -9.18
C HIS A 64 12.01 -6.39 -10.68
N HIS A 65 12.89 -5.63 -11.31
CA HIS A 65 12.84 -5.46 -12.76
C HIS A 65 12.90 -6.78 -13.53
N ASP A 66 13.70 -7.73 -13.03
CA ASP A 66 13.94 -9.05 -13.63
C ASP A 66 12.87 -10.10 -13.31
N CYS A 67 11.99 -9.84 -12.33
CA CYS A 67 10.93 -10.79 -11.91
C CYS A 67 9.69 -10.69 -12.82
N ASP A 68 9.91 -10.67 -14.14
CA ASP A 68 8.91 -10.31 -15.15
C ASP A 68 7.94 -11.46 -15.46
N GLY A 69 7.09 -11.80 -14.50
CA GLY A 69 6.04 -12.83 -14.64
C GLY A 69 4.81 -12.39 -15.44
N GLY A 70 4.92 -11.35 -16.26
CA GLY A 70 3.80 -10.71 -16.97
C GLY A 70 3.44 -9.37 -16.37
N ARG A 71 4.23 -8.33 -16.67
CA ARG A 71 3.89 -6.94 -16.33
C ARG A 71 2.51 -6.55 -16.86
N PRO A 72 1.76 -5.72 -16.12
CA PRO A 72 0.58 -5.06 -16.66
C PRO A 72 0.94 -4.32 -17.94
N THR A 73 0.01 -4.24 -18.89
CA THR A 73 0.24 -3.50 -20.14
C THR A 73 0.37 -1.99 -19.91
N HIS A 74 -0.26 -1.48 -18.84
CA HIS A 74 -0.22 -0.07 -18.44
C HIS A 74 -0.11 0.02 -16.91
N PRO A 75 1.07 -0.21 -16.32
CA PRO A 75 1.25 -0.09 -14.89
C PRO A 75 1.43 1.38 -14.50
N TYR A 76 0.87 1.77 -13.35
CA TYR A 76 1.36 2.95 -12.63
C TYR A 76 2.47 2.47 -11.69
N THR A 77 3.67 3.00 -11.84
CA THR A 77 4.86 2.53 -11.13
C THR A 77 5.45 3.58 -10.22
N ILE A 78 5.90 3.17 -9.05
CA ILE A 78 6.69 3.96 -8.10
C ILE A 78 8.01 3.21 -7.89
N PRO A 79 9.18 3.78 -8.23
CA PRO A 79 10.46 3.17 -7.91
C PRO A 79 10.61 2.90 -6.40
N VAL A 80 11.15 1.74 -6.03
CA VAL A 80 11.21 1.31 -4.61
C VAL A 80 12.01 2.27 -3.73
N GLU A 81 13.07 2.88 -4.27
CA GLU A 81 13.90 3.87 -3.58
C GLU A 81 13.10 5.12 -3.15
N ARG A 82 11.94 5.36 -3.77
CA ARG A 82 11.05 6.49 -3.45
C ARG A 82 10.01 6.17 -2.38
N VAL A 83 10.00 4.96 -1.84
CA VAL A 83 9.10 4.52 -0.75
C VAL A 83 9.86 3.83 0.40
N ARG A 84 11.17 4.09 0.54
CA ARG A 84 12.05 3.51 1.57
C ARG A 84 11.87 4.07 2.97
N SER A 85 11.08 5.11 3.12
CA SER A 85 10.83 5.72 4.42
C SER A 85 9.35 5.92 4.69
N TRP A 86 8.94 5.89 5.96
CA TRP A 86 7.57 6.22 6.37
C TRP A 86 7.10 7.57 5.82
N PRO A 87 7.87 8.68 5.93
CA PRO A 87 7.48 9.94 5.31
C PRO A 87 7.30 9.84 3.79
N ALA A 88 8.17 9.10 3.09
CA ALA A 88 8.08 8.94 1.65
C ALA A 88 6.83 8.13 1.24
N LEU A 89 6.54 7.03 1.93
CA LEU A 89 5.33 6.22 1.71
C LEU A 89 4.06 7.06 1.93
N LEU A 90 4.01 7.85 3.02
CA LEU A 90 2.87 8.73 3.32
C LEU A 90 2.74 9.87 2.30
N GLN A 91 3.85 10.46 1.85
CA GLN A 91 3.84 11.48 0.81
C GLN A 91 3.25 10.94 -0.50
N TRP A 92 3.57 9.70 -0.86
CA TRP A 92 2.94 9.02 -1.98
C TRP A 92 1.45 8.78 -1.75
N GLY A 93 1.03 8.46 -0.52
CA GLY A 93 -0.39 8.37 -0.16
C GLY A 93 -1.14 9.67 -0.44
N VAL A 94 -0.56 10.82 -0.08
CA VAL A 94 -1.14 12.14 -0.40
C VAL A 94 -1.20 12.36 -1.91
N HIS A 95 -0.11 12.10 -2.63
CA HIS A 95 -0.07 12.24 -4.10
C HIS A 95 -1.09 11.36 -4.81
N LEU A 96 -1.32 10.14 -4.30
CA LEU A 96 -2.27 9.19 -4.86
C LEU A 96 -3.72 9.54 -4.50
N ALA A 97 -3.98 10.24 -3.40
CA ALA A 97 -5.34 10.69 -3.04
C ALA A 97 -5.96 11.58 -4.13
N ASP A 98 -5.14 12.34 -4.86
CA ASP A 98 -5.58 13.18 -5.98
C ASP A 98 -5.83 12.38 -7.28
N LYS A 99 -5.55 11.08 -7.31
CA LYS A 99 -5.71 10.24 -8.50
C LYS A 99 -7.02 9.47 -8.42
N HIS A 100 -7.85 9.66 -9.44
CA HIS A 100 -9.18 9.04 -9.52
C HIS A 100 -9.17 7.51 -9.49
N PHE A 101 -8.08 6.86 -9.91
CA PHE A 101 -7.97 5.40 -9.91
C PHE A 101 -7.65 4.81 -8.54
N THR A 102 -7.13 5.60 -7.60
CA THR A 102 -6.67 5.12 -6.27
C THR A 102 -7.80 4.44 -5.50
N ALA A 103 -9.03 4.94 -5.62
CA ALA A 103 -10.22 4.35 -5.02
C ALA A 103 -10.55 2.94 -5.53
N ALA A 104 -9.97 2.52 -6.65
CA ALA A 104 -10.11 1.17 -7.21
C ALA A 104 -8.90 0.27 -6.93
N THR A 105 -7.95 0.71 -6.09
CA THR A 105 -6.75 -0.05 -5.70
C THR A 105 -6.76 -0.38 -4.21
N ASP A 106 -5.93 -1.34 -3.80
CA ASP A 106 -5.73 -1.72 -2.39
C ASP A 106 -4.66 -0.86 -1.69
N TRP A 107 -4.41 0.38 -2.15
CA TRP A 107 -3.35 1.24 -1.58
C TRP A 107 -3.46 1.37 -0.06
N HIS A 108 -4.68 1.53 0.47
CA HIS A 108 -4.93 1.58 1.90
C HIS A 108 -4.47 0.28 2.59
N ASP A 109 -4.84 -0.87 2.03
CA ASP A 109 -4.46 -2.17 2.56
C ASP A 109 -2.94 -2.40 2.47
N LEU A 110 -2.27 -1.86 1.45
CA LEU A 110 -0.80 -1.87 1.37
C LEU A 110 -0.18 -1.09 2.53
N VAL A 111 -0.67 0.12 2.83
CA VAL A 111 -0.18 0.94 3.94
C VAL A 111 -0.50 0.28 5.28
N GLU A 112 -1.70 -0.30 5.45
CA GLU A 112 -2.07 -1.05 6.65
C GLU A 112 -1.15 -2.26 6.86
N ARG A 113 -0.86 -3.03 5.81
CA ARG A 113 0.10 -4.16 5.88
C ARG A 113 1.50 -3.71 6.27
N ALA A 114 1.94 -2.54 5.80
CA ALA A 114 3.22 -1.98 6.21
C ALA A 114 3.21 -1.61 7.71
N VAL A 115 2.10 -1.08 8.24
CA VAL A 115 1.98 -0.66 9.65
C VAL A 115 1.73 -1.86 10.58
N GLU A 116 1.07 -2.91 10.11
CA GLU A 116 0.74 -4.10 10.89
C GLU A 116 1.30 -5.39 10.24
N PRO A 117 2.64 -5.54 10.14
CA PRO A 117 3.25 -6.68 9.42
C PRO A 117 2.90 -8.04 10.06
N ARG A 118 2.50 -8.06 11.34
CA ARG A 118 2.04 -9.26 12.05
C ARG A 118 0.75 -9.86 11.46
N ARG A 119 0.03 -9.13 10.61
CA ARG A 119 -1.17 -9.59 9.90
C ARG A 119 -0.90 -10.25 8.53
N ALA A 120 0.30 -10.84 8.34
CA ALA A 120 0.59 -11.83 7.29
C ALA A 120 1.10 -11.34 5.92
N ALA A 121 1.83 -10.23 5.84
CA ALA A 121 2.55 -9.87 4.62
C ALA A 121 3.95 -10.53 4.59
N VAL A 122 4.18 -11.48 3.67
CA VAL A 122 5.50 -12.08 3.39
C VAL A 122 6.28 -11.25 2.36
N SER A 123 5.59 -10.36 1.65
CA SER A 123 6.10 -9.54 0.56
C SER A 123 5.46 -8.15 0.57
N GLY A 124 5.98 -7.22 -0.26
CA GLY A 124 5.51 -5.84 -0.34
C GLY A 124 6.44 -4.86 0.37
N ILE A 125 5.87 -3.75 0.86
CA ILE A 125 6.59 -2.75 1.66
C ILE A 125 6.42 -3.10 3.14
N LEU A 126 7.52 -3.32 3.85
CA LEU A 126 7.54 -3.79 5.24
C LEU A 126 8.47 -2.96 6.10
N PRO A 127 8.26 -2.87 7.43
CA PRO A 127 9.20 -2.24 8.34
C PRO A 127 10.52 -3.00 8.38
N ARG A 128 11.64 -2.29 8.29
CA ARG A 128 12.97 -2.89 8.39
C ARG A 128 13.24 -3.46 9.78
N HIS A 129 12.76 -2.78 10.82
CA HIS A 129 12.76 -3.30 12.17
C HIS A 129 11.34 -3.32 12.74
N PRO A 130 10.80 -4.49 13.14
CA PRO A 130 9.46 -4.60 13.72
C PRO A 130 9.24 -3.77 14.99
N ARG A 131 10.33 -3.28 15.61
CA ARG A 131 10.30 -2.46 16.83
C ARG A 131 10.07 -0.97 16.56
N ASP A 132 10.22 -0.51 15.33
CA ASP A 132 10.09 0.91 14.98
C ASP A 132 8.63 1.38 15.01
N LEU A 133 7.69 0.44 15.13
CA LEU A 133 6.26 0.68 15.30
C LEU A 133 5.79 0.56 16.76
N ASN A 134 6.68 0.29 17.72
CA ASN A 134 6.33 0.13 19.14
C ASN A 134 6.00 1.44 19.87
N GLY A 135 5.54 2.48 19.16
CA GLY A 135 4.61 3.40 19.80
C GLY A 135 3.46 2.55 20.33
N GLY A 136 3.07 2.72 21.60
CA GLY A 136 1.89 2.04 22.14
C GLY A 136 0.67 2.18 21.22
N PRO A 137 -0.40 1.41 21.44
CA PRO A 137 -1.61 1.53 20.62
C PRO A 137 -1.98 3.00 20.47
N ILE A 138 -2.27 3.41 19.23
CA ILE A 138 -2.59 4.79 18.87
C ILE A 138 -3.75 5.24 19.78
N GLY A 139 -3.46 6.07 20.79
CA GLY A 139 -4.43 6.53 21.79
C GLY A 139 -4.03 6.35 23.25
N ASP A 140 -3.01 5.55 23.58
CA ASP A 140 -2.56 5.42 24.96
C ASP A 140 -1.74 6.65 25.39
N ARG A 141 -2.29 7.38 26.37
CA ARG A 141 -1.62 8.51 27.02
C ARG A 141 -0.33 7.99 27.66
N PRO A 142 0.84 8.62 27.40
CA PRO A 142 2.05 8.24 28.09
C PRO A 142 1.82 8.36 29.61
N PRO A 143 2.33 7.41 30.43
CA PRO A 143 2.16 7.47 31.87
C PRO A 143 2.70 8.81 32.36
N SER A 144 1.85 9.58 33.02
CA SER A 144 2.23 10.86 33.61
C SER A 144 3.39 10.62 34.57
N SER A 145 4.57 11.15 34.23
CA SER A 145 5.74 11.09 35.10
C SER A 145 5.38 11.63 36.49
N PRO A 146 5.73 10.94 37.58
CA PRO A 146 5.49 11.45 38.92
C PRO A 146 6.22 12.78 39.08
N ARG A 147 5.49 13.81 39.52
CA ARG A 147 6.10 15.07 39.96
C ARG A 147 7.07 14.74 41.09
N ARG A 148 8.32 15.13 40.93
CA ARG A 148 9.27 15.14 42.05
C ARG A 148 8.94 16.37 42.88
N ASP A 149 8.58 16.14 44.13
CA ASP A 149 8.48 17.16 45.18
C ASP A 149 9.88 17.63 45.62
#